data_AF-A0A0R3TKM1-F1
#
_entry.id   AF-A0A0R3TKM1-F1
#
_cell.length_a   1.000
_cell.length_b   1.000
_cell.length_c   1.000
_cell.angle_alpha   90.00
_cell.angle_beta   90.00
_cell.angle_gamma   90.00
#
_symmetry.space_group_name_H-M   'P 1'
#
loop_
_entity.id
_entity.type
_entity.pdbx_description
1 polymer ?
#
loop_
_entity_poly.entity_id
_entity_poly.type
_entity_poly.pdbx_seq_one_letter_code
_entity_poly.pdbx_strand_id
1 'polypeptide(L)'
;MQSYREVIPVTQNGYIIPSNVVNSNSNPESSFPSSSQKYNMAVAADMFGNQNRLGIPPNHLSHSLSYQTSNFPRMHPVSTSADCHGFNGYSSVPRVYEVWNSNFAEGVLLLRKLTKNAKFVAVDTEFPGIVAKVHGEFMDSIDQAYHNIKANTEIMRPIQLGFSFFDDGGVGLESPSTIQFNLNWNVDNDTHATESINLLQASGIDFYKLKRDGIDHDEFAEAMIGVGLACNPDVTWIGFHSAYDFAYLMKVCTGWDQMPFDWKEFNKLLQLFFPRVVDLKTLLAHHGIFKGGLQEVADNLKVRRCGSKHQAGSDSMLTGETFFRFLEKHSRGDDMAEILNLIYGFNFAPIIPGNHNPLLNGSFHEHSHHRTETAEENFDPDDKKTHSAGESGRSSPESSLDGHKSS
;
A
#
# COMPACT_ATOMS: atom_id res chain seq x y z
N MET A 1 68.02 17.56 -8.24
CA MET A 1 67.84 18.67 -7.29
C MET A 1 66.38 18.68 -6.83
N GLN A 2 66.17 18.99 -5.54
CA GLN A 2 64.92 18.99 -4.75
C GLN A 2 63.70 19.63 -5.47
N SER A 3 62.42 19.40 -5.11
CA SER A 3 61.83 19.38 -3.77
C SER A 3 60.43 18.74 -3.76
N TYR A 4 60.07 18.14 -2.62
CA TYR A 4 58.72 17.80 -2.18
C TYR A 4 57.76 19.01 -2.13
N ARG A 5 56.46 18.78 -2.32
CA ARG A 5 55.34 19.36 -1.55
C ARG A 5 54.11 18.41 -1.54
N GLU A 6 53.44 18.37 -0.39
CA GLU A 6 52.33 17.49 0.03
C GLU A 6 50.92 17.88 -0.48
N VAL A 7 50.06 16.86 -0.66
CA VAL A 7 48.61 16.66 -0.31
C VAL A 7 47.56 17.67 -0.85
N ILE A 8 46.41 17.24 -1.43
CA ILE A 8 45.07 16.98 -0.81
C ILE A 8 44.20 16.10 -1.75
N PRO A 9 43.34 15.18 -1.24
CA PRO A 9 42.45 14.35 -2.06
C PRO A 9 41.15 15.06 -2.45
N VAL A 10 40.74 14.93 -3.71
CA VAL A 10 39.49 15.45 -4.26
C VAL A 10 38.46 14.33 -4.33
N THR A 11 37.34 14.51 -3.63
CA THR A 11 36.06 13.83 -3.90
C THR A 11 35.06 14.87 -4.38
N GLN A 12 34.61 14.75 -5.64
CA GLN A 12 33.26 15.12 -6.13
C GLN A 12 33.26 15.06 -7.67
N ASN A 13 32.79 13.95 -8.23
CA ASN A 13 32.32 13.88 -9.62
C ASN A 13 30.79 13.99 -9.56
N GLY A 14 30.10 14.88 -10.26
CA GLY A 14 30.51 15.73 -11.36
C GLY A 14 29.40 15.69 -12.40
N TYR A 15 28.60 16.76 -12.51
CA TYR A 15 27.79 17.02 -13.70
C TYR A 15 27.75 18.52 -13.99
N ILE A 16 28.14 18.83 -15.22
CA ILE A 16 28.21 20.16 -15.84
C ILE A 16 26.83 20.45 -16.44
N ILE A 17 26.26 21.63 -16.15
CA ILE A 17 25.09 22.16 -16.87
C ILE A 17 25.58 23.30 -17.79
N PRO A 18 25.23 23.32 -19.10
CA PRO A 18 25.64 24.39 -19.99
C PRO A 18 24.84 25.67 -19.76
N SER A 19 25.57 26.78 -19.75
CA SER A 19 25.14 28.17 -19.67
C SER A 19 24.46 28.69 -20.95
N ASN A 20 23.37 29.45 -20.79
CA ASN A 20 22.89 30.63 -21.53
C ASN A 20 21.37 30.73 -21.25
N VAL A 21 20.80 31.80 -20.67
CA VAL A 21 20.59 33.11 -21.28
C VAL A 21 20.42 34.17 -20.18
N VAL A 22 21.06 35.32 -20.38
CA VAL A 22 20.93 36.55 -19.62
C VAL A 22 19.60 37.23 -19.94
N ASN A 23 18.84 37.66 -18.93
CA ASN A 23 18.15 38.94 -19.04
C ASN A 23 17.96 39.62 -17.68
N SER A 24 18.37 40.89 -17.65
CA SER A 24 18.31 41.83 -16.54
C SER A 24 16.93 42.49 -16.45
N ASN A 25 16.38 42.65 -15.25
CA ASN A 25 15.83 43.94 -14.80
C ASN A 25 15.51 43.96 -13.30
N SER A 26 15.82 45.10 -12.72
CA SER A 26 15.83 45.51 -11.32
C SER A 26 14.46 45.89 -10.73
N ASN A 27 14.29 45.65 -9.43
CA ASN A 27 13.83 46.55 -8.33
C ASN A 27 12.81 45.94 -7.33
N PRO A 28 12.73 46.47 -6.08
CA PRO A 28 12.91 45.66 -4.87
C PRO A 28 11.65 45.52 -3.99
N GLU A 29 11.82 44.69 -2.94
CA GLU A 29 11.10 44.66 -1.66
C GLU A 29 9.56 44.60 -1.67
N SER A 30 9.04 43.41 -1.37
CA SER A 30 7.90 43.29 -0.44
C SER A 30 8.08 42.05 0.43
N SER A 31 8.20 42.31 1.73
CA SER A 31 8.31 41.35 2.81
C SER A 31 6.94 40.77 3.13
N PHE A 32 6.78 39.46 2.94
CA PHE A 32 5.71 38.69 3.57
C PHE A 32 6.32 37.50 4.31
N PRO A 33 5.91 37.23 5.56
CA PRO A 33 6.50 36.17 6.35
C PRO A 33 6.03 34.82 5.78
N SER A 34 6.96 34.06 5.19
CA SER A 34 6.70 32.65 4.88
C SER A 34 6.55 31.90 6.20
N SER A 35 5.31 31.55 6.53
CA SER A 35 5.01 30.54 7.54
C SER A 35 5.44 29.20 6.96
N SER A 36 6.69 28.82 7.24
CA SER A 36 7.19 27.47 7.02
C SER A 36 6.45 26.53 7.98
N GLN A 37 5.32 26.01 7.53
CA GLN A 37 4.66 24.88 8.16
C GLN A 37 5.58 23.65 8.02
N LYS A 38 6.40 23.44 9.05
CA LYS A 38 7.16 22.22 9.28
C LYS A 38 6.18 21.09 9.58
N TYR A 39 5.98 20.19 8.62
CA TYR A 39 5.31 18.91 8.85
C TYR A 39 6.35 17.80 8.77
N ASN A 40 6.80 17.36 9.94
CA ASN A 40 7.64 16.19 10.12
C ASN A 40 6.74 14.95 10.02
N MET A 41 6.91 14.14 8.97
CA MET A 41 6.19 12.89 8.77
C MET A 41 7.18 11.72 8.94
N ALA A 42 7.37 11.29 10.19
CA ALA A 42 8.12 10.09 10.51
C ALA A 42 7.14 8.97 10.89
N VAL A 43 7.35 7.82 10.22
CA VAL A 43 6.95 6.44 10.54
C VAL A 43 5.45 6.15 10.69
N ALA A 44 5.00 5.20 9.88
CA ALA A 44 3.66 4.68 9.80
C ALA A 44 3.16 4.24 11.18
N ALA A 45 2.42 5.11 11.88
CA ALA A 45 1.34 4.74 12.80
C ALA A 45 0.74 5.96 13.50
N ASP A 46 1.51 6.96 13.95
CA ASP A 46 1.00 7.90 14.97
C ASP A 46 1.47 9.36 14.75
N MET A 47 0.85 10.13 13.85
CA MET A 47 0.97 11.61 13.90
C MET A 47 -0.29 12.31 13.38
N PHE A 48 -1.40 12.26 14.12
CA PHE A 48 -2.41 13.35 14.12
C PHE A 48 -3.13 13.42 15.48
N GLY A 49 -2.50 14.09 16.44
CA GLY A 49 -3.16 14.49 17.68
C GLY A 49 -2.86 15.95 18.00
N ASN A 50 -3.78 16.87 17.67
CA ASN A 50 -4.38 17.72 18.70
C ASN A 50 -5.54 18.62 18.21
N GLN A 51 -6.47 18.80 19.16
CA GLN A 51 -7.45 19.88 19.36
C GLN A 51 -8.90 19.82 18.81
N ASN A 52 -9.77 19.96 19.82
CA ASN A 52 -11.15 20.43 19.91
C ASN A 52 -12.32 19.44 19.76
N ARG A 53 -12.83 19.09 20.94
CA ARG A 53 -14.16 18.55 21.26
C ARG A 53 -15.26 19.44 20.69
N LEU A 54 -16.37 18.82 20.25
CA LEU A 54 -17.75 19.09 20.66
C LEU A 54 -18.64 18.00 20.01
N GLY A 55 -19.46 17.32 20.82
CA GLY A 55 -20.25 16.17 20.39
C GLY A 55 -21.68 16.51 19.99
N ILE A 56 -22.29 15.69 19.12
CA ILE A 56 -23.74 15.64 18.78
C ILE A 56 -24.09 14.17 18.34
N PRO A 57 -25.30 13.62 18.64
CA PRO A 57 -25.62 12.18 18.57
C PRO A 57 -26.24 11.74 17.21
N PRO A 58 -26.55 10.43 16.99
CA PRO A 58 -26.74 9.87 15.65
C PRO A 58 -28.21 9.85 15.20
N ASN A 59 -28.42 9.99 13.89
CA ASN A 59 -29.68 9.65 13.24
C ASN A 59 -29.48 8.48 12.28
N HIS A 60 -30.29 7.44 12.49
CA HIS A 60 -30.49 6.29 11.63
C HIS A 60 -31.08 6.69 10.28
N LEU A 61 -30.71 5.96 9.22
CA LEU A 61 -31.63 5.54 8.16
C LEU A 61 -31.00 4.39 7.36
N SER A 62 -31.68 3.25 7.40
CA SER A 62 -31.39 2.00 6.72
C SER A 62 -32.00 1.96 5.32
N HIS A 63 -31.28 1.47 4.32
CA HIS A 63 -31.87 0.82 3.15
C HIS A 63 -31.00 -0.35 2.69
N SER A 64 -31.59 -1.55 2.72
CA SER A 64 -30.99 -2.83 2.34
C SER A 64 -31.09 -3.06 0.83
N LEU A 65 -29.96 -3.40 0.20
CA LEU A 65 -29.92 -4.08 -1.09
C LEU A 65 -29.20 -5.42 -0.89
N SER A 66 -29.90 -6.50 -1.19
CA SER A 66 -29.42 -7.88 -1.05
C SER A 66 -28.44 -8.25 -2.16
N TYR A 67 -27.18 -8.51 -1.79
CA TYR A 67 -26.21 -9.18 -2.65
C TYR A 67 -25.67 -10.45 -1.96
N GLN A 68 -25.33 -11.43 -2.80
CA GLN A 68 -24.99 -12.80 -2.42
C GLN A 68 -23.83 -12.86 -1.43
N THR A 69 -24.03 -13.63 -0.37
CA THR A 69 -23.16 -13.78 0.80
C THR A 69 -21.87 -14.51 0.44
N SER A 70 -20.73 -13.83 0.60
CA SER A 70 -19.46 -14.51 0.90
C SER A 70 -19.57 -15.08 2.32
N ASN A 71 -19.42 -16.41 2.44
CA ASN A 71 -19.53 -17.10 3.72
C ASN A 71 -18.34 -16.76 4.63
N PHE A 72 -18.46 -15.69 5.43
CA PHE A 72 -17.59 -15.49 6.58
C PHE A 72 -18.15 -16.30 7.77
N PRO A 73 -17.32 -17.12 8.44
CA PRO A 73 -17.77 -17.86 9.61
C PRO A 73 -18.17 -16.92 10.75
N ARG A 74 -19.23 -17.29 11.46
CA ARG A 74 -19.77 -16.54 12.59
C ARG A 74 -18.76 -16.59 13.75
N MET A 75 -18.20 -15.44 14.12
CA MET A 75 -17.19 -15.39 15.18
C MET A 75 -17.75 -15.82 16.54
N HIS A 76 -17.03 -16.71 17.22
CA HIS A 76 -17.27 -17.09 18.62
C HIS A 76 -16.38 -16.26 19.55
N PRO A 77 -16.81 -15.97 20.79
CA PRO A 77 -16.07 -15.10 21.71
C PRO A 77 -14.67 -15.66 22.01
N VAL A 78 -13.66 -14.80 21.90
CA VAL A 78 -12.23 -15.16 22.05
C VAL A 78 -11.84 -15.15 23.53
N SER A 79 -11.29 -16.26 24.02
CA SER A 79 -10.59 -16.29 25.30
C SER A 79 -9.22 -15.62 25.15
N THR A 80 -9.08 -14.39 25.60
CA THR A 80 -7.83 -13.64 25.55
C THR A 80 -6.85 -14.21 26.59
N SER A 81 -5.79 -14.89 26.16
CA SER A 81 -4.65 -15.16 27.04
C SER A 81 -3.96 -13.82 27.34
N ALA A 82 -4.15 -13.30 28.54
CA ALA A 82 -3.74 -11.96 28.97
C ALA A 82 -2.23 -11.80 29.24
N ASP A 83 -1.44 -12.86 29.04
CA ASP A 83 -0.02 -12.87 29.38
C ASP A 83 0.87 -12.70 28.14
N CYS A 84 1.78 -11.72 28.23
CA CYS A 84 2.88 -11.51 27.28
C CYS A 84 3.89 -12.67 27.24
N HIS A 85 3.65 -13.71 28.04
CA HIS A 85 4.40 -14.95 28.12
C HIS A 85 3.40 -16.10 27.95
N GLY A 86 3.62 -17.01 27.01
CA GLY A 86 2.83 -18.23 26.92
C GLY A 86 3.04 -19.06 28.19
N PHE A 87 2.03 -19.17 29.05
CA PHE A 87 2.12 -19.97 30.26
C PHE A 87 1.98 -21.45 29.91
N ASN A 88 3.11 -22.15 29.80
CA ASN A 88 3.14 -23.60 29.73
C ASN A 88 4.19 -24.20 30.67
N GLY A 89 4.10 -23.84 31.97
CA GLY A 89 4.75 -24.55 33.09
C GLY A 89 6.29 -24.60 33.17
N TYR A 90 7.02 -24.39 32.07
CA TYR A 90 8.48 -24.41 32.00
C TYR A 90 8.91 -23.45 30.87
N SER A 91 9.58 -22.35 31.25
CA SER A 91 10.09 -21.27 30.38
C SER A 91 9.05 -20.37 29.70
N SER A 92 9.18 -19.06 29.87
CA SER A 92 8.38 -18.04 29.17
C SER A 92 8.80 -17.97 27.70
N VAL A 93 8.12 -18.70 26.82
CA VAL A 93 8.40 -18.63 25.37
C VAL A 93 8.02 -17.23 24.88
N PRO A 94 8.92 -16.51 24.18
CA PRO A 94 8.59 -15.22 23.55
C PRO A 94 7.41 -15.36 22.59
N ARG A 95 6.48 -14.40 22.57
CA ARG A 95 5.34 -14.41 21.64
C ARG A 95 5.74 -14.05 20.20
N VAL A 96 6.85 -13.33 20.03
CA VAL A 96 7.45 -12.96 18.75
C VAL A 96 8.73 -13.76 18.57
N TYR A 97 8.83 -14.47 17.44
CA TYR A 97 10.03 -15.21 17.05
C TYR A 97 10.94 -14.33 16.20
N GLU A 98 12.10 -13.96 16.73
CA GLU A 98 13.12 -13.18 16.01
C GLU A 98 13.87 -14.07 15.02
N VAL A 99 13.80 -13.72 13.74
CA VAL A 99 14.52 -14.38 12.67
C VAL A 99 15.61 -13.46 12.13
N TRP A 100 16.81 -14.02 12.07
CA TRP A 100 18.06 -13.45 11.56
C TRP A 100 18.65 -14.47 10.59
N ASN A 101 19.74 -14.10 9.89
CA ASN A 101 20.40 -15.02 8.96
C ASN A 101 20.79 -16.36 9.62
N SER A 102 21.25 -16.33 10.87
CA SER A 102 21.73 -17.52 11.59
C SER A 102 20.66 -18.56 11.93
N ASN A 103 19.37 -18.17 11.98
CA ASN A 103 18.24 -19.06 12.25
C ASN A 103 17.17 -18.96 11.17
N PHE A 104 17.54 -18.52 9.96
CA PHE A 104 16.60 -18.28 8.87
C PHE A 104 15.89 -19.56 8.45
N ALA A 105 16.62 -20.67 8.34
CA ALA A 105 16.05 -21.97 7.98
C ALA A 105 14.97 -22.42 8.98
N GLU A 106 15.21 -22.28 10.28
CA GLU A 106 14.24 -22.58 11.34
C GLU A 106 13.03 -21.64 11.28
N GLY A 107 13.28 -20.35 11.02
CA GLY A 107 12.22 -19.36 10.79
C GLY A 107 11.32 -19.72 9.62
N VAL A 108 11.89 -20.17 8.50
CA VAL A 108 11.15 -20.61 7.31
C VAL A 108 10.34 -21.88 7.58
N LEU A 109 10.85 -22.81 8.38
CA LEU A 109 10.08 -24.01 8.80
C LEU A 109 8.86 -23.62 9.63
N LEU A 110 9.00 -22.69 10.57
CA LEU A 110 7.88 -22.16 11.34
C LEU A 110 6.90 -21.40 10.45
N LEU A 111 7.40 -20.53 9.56
CA LEU A 111 6.60 -19.79 8.59
C LEU A 111 5.74 -20.74 7.75
N ARG A 112 6.34 -21.80 7.20
CA ARG A 112 5.63 -22.82 6.43
C ARG A 112 4.51 -23.50 7.24
N LYS A 113 4.78 -23.83 8.50
CA LYS A 113 3.80 -24.47 9.40
C LYS A 113 2.61 -23.53 9.64
N LEU A 114 2.88 -22.26 9.94
CA LEU A 114 1.86 -21.25 10.22
C LEU A 114 1.02 -20.92 8.98
N THR A 115 1.67 -20.59 7.85
CA THR A 115 1.00 -20.26 6.58
C THR A 115 0.03 -21.35 6.13
N LYS A 116 0.39 -22.63 6.31
CA LYS A 116 -0.48 -23.77 5.93
C LYS A 116 -1.82 -23.76 6.66
N ASN A 117 -1.86 -23.30 7.91
CA ASN A 117 -3.05 -23.41 8.77
C ASN A 117 -3.74 -22.05 8.99
N ALA A 118 -3.12 -20.95 8.57
CA ALA A 118 -3.66 -19.61 8.75
C ALA A 118 -4.90 -19.35 7.91
N LYS A 119 -5.83 -18.61 8.51
CA LYS A 119 -6.94 -17.96 7.81
C LYS A 119 -6.72 -16.47 7.69
N PHE A 120 -6.06 -15.90 8.70
CA PHE A 120 -5.66 -14.51 8.69
C PHE A 120 -4.17 -14.35 8.98
N VAL A 121 -3.55 -13.39 8.28
CA VAL A 121 -2.17 -12.97 8.53
C VAL A 121 -2.15 -11.47 8.70
N ALA A 122 -1.88 -11.00 9.92
CA ALA A 122 -1.64 -9.59 10.15
C ALA A 122 -0.19 -9.24 9.81
N VAL A 123 0.01 -8.09 9.16
CA VAL A 123 1.31 -7.63 8.69
C VAL A 123 1.58 -6.20 9.13
N ASP A 124 2.85 -5.94 9.35
CA ASP A 124 3.42 -4.61 9.55
C ASP A 124 4.87 -4.63 9.06
N THR A 125 5.38 -3.48 8.61
CA THR A 125 6.76 -3.35 8.13
C THR A 125 7.44 -2.13 8.73
N GLU A 126 8.72 -2.28 9.05
CA GLU A 126 9.57 -1.13 9.40
C GLU A 126 10.49 -0.83 8.22
N PHE A 127 10.58 0.43 7.83
CA PHE A 127 11.33 0.87 6.65
C PHE A 127 11.95 2.26 6.90
N PRO A 128 12.93 2.69 6.09
CA PRO A 128 13.77 3.86 6.41
C PRO A 128 13.08 5.22 6.15
N GLY A 129 11.74 5.27 6.21
CA GLY A 129 10.95 6.48 6.10
C GLY A 129 10.64 6.93 4.67
N ILE A 130 10.44 8.24 4.53
CA ILE A 130 10.05 8.92 3.29
C ILE A 130 11.08 10.01 3.04
N VAL A 131 11.74 9.97 1.87
CA VAL A 131 12.79 10.93 1.47
C VAL A 131 12.41 11.72 0.22
N ALA A 132 11.46 11.21 -0.57
CA ALA A 132 11.00 11.82 -1.79
C ALA A 132 9.51 12.17 -1.71
N LYS A 133 9.12 13.26 -2.37
CA LYS A 133 7.73 13.63 -2.58
C LYS A 133 7.56 14.03 -4.03
N VAL A 134 6.51 13.51 -4.67
CA VAL A 134 6.21 13.88 -6.05
C VAL A 134 5.40 15.17 -6.10
N HIS A 135 5.72 16.01 -7.08
CA HIS A 135 5.04 17.27 -7.35
C HIS A 135 4.64 17.29 -8.82
N GLY A 136 3.45 17.81 -9.12
CA GLY A 136 2.91 17.86 -10.47
C GLY A 136 1.40 17.73 -10.51
N GLU A 137 0.87 17.63 -11.72
CA GLU A 137 -0.53 17.31 -11.98
C GLU A 137 -0.69 15.78 -12.03
N PHE A 138 -1.69 15.28 -11.31
CA PHE A 138 -2.04 13.85 -11.24
C PHE A 138 -3.49 13.69 -11.62
N MET A 139 -3.88 12.48 -12.05
CA MET A 139 -5.26 12.22 -12.47
C MET A 139 -6.23 12.45 -11.31
N ASP A 140 -5.87 11.99 -10.12
CA ASP A 140 -6.62 12.16 -8.88
C ASP A 140 -5.72 12.01 -7.64
N SER A 141 -6.31 12.02 -6.45
CA SER A 141 -5.57 11.85 -5.20
C SER A 141 -4.98 10.44 -5.02
N ILE A 142 -5.60 9.41 -5.61
CA ILE A 142 -5.13 8.03 -5.52
C ILE A 142 -3.86 7.88 -6.35
N ASP A 143 -3.88 8.41 -7.57
CA ASP A 143 -2.74 8.45 -8.48
C ASP A 143 -1.54 9.20 -7.85
N GLN A 144 -1.80 10.37 -7.25
CA GLN A 144 -0.77 11.09 -6.51
C GLN A 144 -0.24 10.29 -5.30
N ALA A 145 -1.11 9.64 -4.52
CA ALA A 145 -0.70 8.84 -3.37
C ALA A 145 0.18 7.66 -3.80
N TYR A 146 -0.23 6.96 -4.87
CA TYR A 146 0.55 5.88 -5.47
C TYR A 146 1.93 6.37 -5.93
N HIS A 147 2.00 7.48 -6.67
CA HIS A 147 3.29 8.00 -7.14
C HIS A 147 4.22 8.46 -5.99
N ASN A 148 3.67 8.95 -4.88
CA ASN A 148 4.46 9.23 -3.68
C ASN A 148 5.05 7.95 -3.07
N ILE A 149 4.25 6.89 -2.95
CA ILE A 149 4.70 5.59 -2.42
C ILE A 149 5.76 4.99 -3.36
N LYS A 150 5.49 5.00 -4.67
CA LYS A 150 6.38 4.51 -5.72
C LYS A 150 7.76 5.18 -5.65
N ALA A 151 7.81 6.51 -5.61
CA ALA A 151 9.08 7.25 -5.61
C ALA A 151 10.00 6.91 -4.42
N ASN A 152 9.42 6.50 -3.29
CA ASN A 152 10.18 6.10 -2.10
C ASN A 152 10.51 4.61 -2.12
N THR A 153 9.54 3.77 -2.49
CA THR A 153 9.66 2.31 -2.50
C THR A 153 10.70 1.85 -3.53
N GLU A 154 10.85 2.52 -4.67
CA GLU A 154 11.86 2.17 -5.68
C GLU A 154 13.29 2.34 -5.17
N ILE A 155 13.57 3.36 -4.36
CA ILE A 155 14.93 3.73 -3.93
C ILE A 155 15.30 3.24 -2.52
N MET A 156 14.37 2.60 -1.81
CA MET A 156 14.57 2.08 -0.45
C MET A 156 14.13 0.61 -0.34
N ARG A 157 14.48 -0.04 0.76
CA ARG A 157 14.11 -1.42 1.08
C ARG A 157 13.62 -1.51 2.53
N PRO A 158 12.73 -2.46 2.86
CA PRO A 158 12.25 -2.64 4.23
C PRO A 158 13.38 -3.15 5.14
N ILE A 159 13.28 -2.84 6.43
CA ILE A 159 14.25 -3.18 7.48
C ILE A 159 13.75 -4.40 8.27
N GLN A 160 12.48 -4.40 8.66
CA GLN A 160 11.83 -5.53 9.33
C GLN A 160 10.49 -5.86 8.67
N LEU A 161 10.14 -7.13 8.68
CA LEU A 161 8.82 -7.64 8.28
C LEU A 161 8.24 -8.46 9.41
N GLY A 162 7.02 -8.14 9.82
CA GLY A 162 6.32 -8.82 10.90
C GLY A 162 5.06 -9.50 10.40
N PHE A 163 4.90 -10.78 10.75
CA PHE A 163 3.71 -11.55 10.40
C PHE A 163 3.13 -12.25 11.62
N SER A 164 1.84 -12.05 11.87
CA SER A 164 1.11 -12.70 12.95
C SER A 164 -0.03 -13.53 12.40
N PHE A 165 -0.08 -14.81 12.76
CA PHE A 165 -0.92 -15.81 12.11
C PHE A 165 -2.08 -16.24 13.01
N PHE A 166 -3.29 -16.18 12.46
CA PHE A 166 -4.53 -16.47 13.18
C PHE A 166 -5.41 -17.48 12.43
N ASP A 167 -6.18 -18.24 13.18
CA ASP A 167 -7.28 -19.06 12.65
C ASP A 167 -8.51 -18.19 12.29
N ASP A 168 -9.63 -18.85 11.95
CA ASP A 168 -10.90 -18.20 11.62
C ASP A 168 -11.57 -17.51 12.83
N GLY A 169 -11.23 -17.92 14.06
CA GLY A 169 -11.70 -17.34 15.30
C GLY A 169 -10.88 -16.15 15.80
N GLY A 170 -9.75 -15.85 15.14
CA GLY A 170 -8.81 -14.82 15.60
C GLY A 170 -7.89 -15.29 16.72
N VAL A 171 -7.73 -16.60 16.90
CA VAL A 171 -6.78 -17.20 17.85
C VAL A 171 -5.44 -17.41 17.14
N GLY A 172 -4.34 -17.07 17.81
CA GLY A 172 -2.99 -17.33 17.29
C GLY A 172 -2.71 -18.82 17.15
N LEU A 173 -2.15 -19.25 16.01
CA LEU A 173 -2.04 -20.67 15.66
C LEU A 173 -1.05 -21.49 16.52
N GLU A 174 -0.02 -20.85 17.07
CA GLU A 174 1.08 -21.49 17.80
C GLU A 174 1.60 -20.56 18.90
N SER A 175 2.58 -21.04 19.69
CA SER A 175 3.37 -20.20 20.58
C SER A 175 4.85 -20.40 20.27
N PRO A 176 5.51 -19.47 19.54
CA PRO A 176 5.00 -18.20 19.03
C PRO A 176 4.13 -18.31 17.77
N SER A 177 3.12 -17.43 17.66
CA SER A 177 2.27 -17.24 16.46
C SER A 177 2.71 -16.06 15.59
N THR A 178 3.77 -15.35 16.00
CA THR A 178 4.26 -14.15 15.35
C THR A 178 5.73 -14.31 15.02
N ILE A 179 6.12 -13.93 13.80
CA ILE A 179 7.49 -13.99 13.32
C ILE A 179 7.94 -12.58 12.92
N GLN A 180 9.11 -12.16 13.39
CA GLN A 180 9.78 -10.92 12.99
C GLN A 180 11.04 -11.26 12.20
N PHE A 181 11.04 -10.93 10.91
CA PHE A 181 12.21 -11.08 10.05
C PHE A 181 13.02 -9.79 10.06
N ASN A 182 14.31 -9.91 10.37
CA ASN A 182 15.26 -8.80 10.42
C ASN A 182 16.13 -8.85 9.15
N LEU A 183 15.87 -7.95 8.20
CA LEU A 183 16.51 -7.98 6.89
C LEU A 183 17.87 -7.27 6.89
N ASN A 184 18.75 -7.68 5.98
CA ASN A 184 20.04 -7.03 5.80
C ASN A 184 19.83 -5.57 5.40
N TRP A 185 20.43 -4.66 6.16
CA TRP A 185 20.31 -3.23 5.92
C TRP A 185 21.52 -2.49 6.47
N ASN A 186 21.99 -1.48 5.76
CA ASN A 186 23.24 -0.78 6.06
C ASN A 186 23.06 0.74 6.01
N VAL A 187 23.01 1.35 7.19
CA VAL A 187 22.87 2.81 7.38
C VAL A 187 23.90 3.64 6.63
N ASP A 188 25.10 3.10 6.38
CA ASP A 188 26.17 3.85 5.73
C ASP A 188 25.94 4.05 4.23
N ASN A 189 25.18 3.14 3.59
CA ASN A 189 25.06 3.07 2.13
C ASN A 189 23.61 3.14 1.63
N ASP A 190 22.64 2.77 2.46
CA ASP A 190 21.23 2.72 2.06
C ASP A 190 20.55 4.08 2.26
N THR A 191 19.71 4.47 1.30
CA THR A 191 18.91 5.70 1.37
C THR A 191 17.96 5.65 2.56
N HIS A 192 17.88 6.74 3.33
CA HIS A 192 17.00 6.82 4.48
C HIS A 192 16.66 8.26 4.90
N ALA A 193 15.56 8.40 5.62
CA ALA A 193 15.24 9.59 6.39
C ALA A 193 15.85 9.48 7.80
N THR A 194 16.70 10.44 8.15
CA THR A 194 17.42 10.48 9.45
C THR A 194 16.49 10.35 10.65
N GLU A 195 15.34 11.01 10.61
CA GLU A 195 14.34 10.98 11.67
C GLU A 195 13.76 9.57 11.88
N SER A 196 13.59 8.82 10.78
CA SER A 196 13.06 7.45 10.83
C SER A 196 14.11 6.52 11.44
N ILE A 197 15.38 6.62 11.03
CA ILE A 197 16.47 5.84 11.64
C ILE A 197 16.62 6.13 13.13
N ASN A 198 16.56 7.40 13.54
CA ASN A 198 16.61 7.77 14.95
C ASN A 198 15.45 7.17 15.75
N LEU A 199 14.23 7.21 15.21
CA LEU A 199 13.05 6.62 15.86
C LEU A 199 13.17 5.10 15.98
N LEU A 200 13.56 4.42 14.90
CA LEU A 200 13.74 2.96 14.87
C LEU A 200 14.85 2.52 15.83
N GLN A 201 15.96 3.24 15.89
CA GLN A 201 17.04 2.99 16.83
C GLN A 201 16.56 3.18 18.28
N ALA A 202 15.80 4.25 18.57
CA ALA A 202 15.20 4.48 19.88
C ALA A 202 14.17 3.40 20.27
N SER A 203 13.58 2.74 19.26
CA SER A 203 12.63 1.63 19.40
C SER A 203 13.30 0.26 19.53
N GLY A 204 14.64 0.22 19.53
CA GLY A 204 15.45 -0.96 19.80
C GLY A 204 15.96 -1.70 18.57
N ILE A 205 15.86 -1.10 17.37
CA ILE A 205 16.48 -1.68 16.18
C ILE A 205 18.00 -1.47 16.24
N ASP A 206 18.73 -2.59 16.19
CA ASP A 206 20.20 -2.62 16.13
C ASP A 206 20.66 -2.65 14.67
N PHE A 207 20.92 -1.48 14.11
CA PHE A 207 21.40 -1.30 12.73
C PHE A 207 22.77 -1.94 12.47
N TYR A 208 23.63 -2.05 13.49
CA TYR A 208 24.91 -2.75 13.33
C TYR A 208 24.68 -4.25 13.16
N LYS A 209 23.74 -4.81 13.94
CA LYS A 209 23.34 -6.21 13.81
C LYS A 209 22.62 -6.50 12.50
N LEU A 210 21.75 -5.62 12.01
CA LEU A 210 21.11 -5.76 10.69
C LEU A 210 22.14 -5.86 9.57
N LYS A 211 23.17 -4.99 9.59
CA LYS A 211 24.25 -5.01 8.61
C LYS A 211 25.05 -6.32 8.64
N ARG A 212 25.30 -6.88 9.83
CA ARG A 212 26.15 -8.06 10.03
C ARG A 212 25.41 -9.39 9.86
N ASP A 213 24.20 -9.47 10.42
CA ASP A 213 23.46 -10.71 10.64
C ASP A 213 22.06 -10.69 10.01
N GLY A 214 21.67 -9.61 9.34
CA GLY A 214 20.37 -9.49 8.70
C GLY A 214 20.22 -10.46 7.52
N ILE A 215 18.98 -10.88 7.28
CA ILE A 215 18.61 -11.86 6.25
C ILE A 215 18.72 -11.20 4.87
N ASP A 216 19.29 -11.91 3.91
CA ASP A 216 19.30 -11.43 2.53
C ASP A 216 17.85 -11.26 1.99
N HIS A 217 17.61 -10.17 1.26
CA HIS A 217 16.26 -9.82 0.81
C HIS A 217 15.73 -10.84 -0.20
N ASP A 218 16.60 -11.37 -1.06
CA ASP A 218 16.23 -12.31 -2.10
C ASP A 218 16.00 -13.70 -1.49
N GLU A 219 16.83 -14.12 -0.53
CA GLU A 219 16.57 -15.35 0.25
C GLU A 219 15.22 -15.30 0.98
N PHE A 220 14.88 -14.16 1.60
CA PHE A 220 13.57 -13.97 2.21
C PHE A 220 12.44 -14.03 1.17
N ALA A 221 12.59 -13.36 0.03
CA ALA A 221 11.60 -13.36 -1.04
C ALA A 221 11.30 -14.77 -1.56
N GLU A 222 12.34 -15.56 -1.84
CA GLU A 222 12.21 -16.95 -2.28
C GLU A 222 11.45 -17.80 -1.24
N ALA A 223 11.77 -17.65 0.04
CA ALA A 223 11.10 -18.37 1.11
C ALA A 223 9.62 -17.97 1.24
N MET A 224 9.32 -16.66 1.23
CA MET A 224 7.96 -16.12 1.36
C MET A 224 7.05 -16.64 0.24
N ILE A 225 7.53 -16.61 -1.01
CA ILE A 225 6.80 -17.12 -2.16
C ILE A 225 6.70 -18.65 -2.07
N GLY A 226 7.81 -19.33 -1.76
CA GLY A 226 7.91 -20.79 -1.74
C GLY A 226 7.04 -21.49 -0.70
N VAL A 227 6.75 -20.83 0.42
CA VAL A 227 5.80 -21.36 1.44
C VAL A 227 4.34 -21.05 1.13
N GLY A 228 4.06 -20.28 0.07
CA GLY A 228 2.71 -19.85 -0.31
C GLY A 228 2.14 -18.81 0.65
N LEU A 229 2.98 -17.91 1.19
CA LEU A 229 2.47 -16.77 1.95
C LEU A 229 1.88 -15.72 1.00
N ALA A 230 2.59 -15.44 -0.10
CA ALA A 230 2.05 -14.70 -1.25
C ALA A 230 1.28 -15.64 -2.19
N CYS A 231 0.45 -15.06 -3.05
CA CYS A 231 -0.37 -15.74 -4.06
C CYS A 231 -1.34 -16.79 -3.48
N ASN A 232 -1.77 -16.59 -2.22
CA ASN A 232 -2.59 -17.56 -1.50
C ASN A 232 -4.02 -17.04 -1.28
N PRO A 233 -5.03 -17.57 -2.00
CA PRO A 233 -6.42 -17.14 -1.87
C PRO A 233 -7.11 -17.61 -0.58
N ASP A 234 -6.52 -18.56 0.16
CA ASP A 234 -7.07 -19.08 1.40
C ASP A 234 -6.72 -18.21 2.62
N VAL A 235 -5.78 -17.28 2.46
CA VAL A 235 -5.33 -16.34 3.49
C VAL A 235 -5.95 -14.97 3.26
N THR A 236 -6.48 -14.37 4.32
CA THR A 236 -6.88 -12.96 4.36
C THR A 236 -5.85 -12.15 5.12
N TRP A 237 -5.26 -11.16 4.46
CA TRP A 237 -4.27 -10.27 5.08
C TRP A 237 -4.95 -9.18 5.89
N ILE A 238 -4.36 -8.83 7.04
CA ILE A 238 -4.80 -7.72 7.89
C ILE A 238 -3.68 -6.70 7.95
N GLY A 239 -3.94 -5.49 7.48
CA GLY A 239 -3.01 -4.36 7.59
C GLY A 239 -3.57 -3.24 8.47
N PHE A 240 -2.77 -2.23 8.78
CA PHE A 240 -3.23 -0.99 9.38
C PHE A 240 -2.55 0.20 8.70
N HIS A 241 -3.30 0.99 7.91
CA HIS A 241 -2.69 2.05 7.10
C HIS A 241 -1.59 1.49 6.18
N SER A 242 -1.92 0.39 5.52
CA SER A 242 -0.95 -0.60 5.03
C SER A 242 -0.44 -0.39 3.61
N ALA A 243 -0.63 0.81 3.04
CA ALA A 243 -0.23 1.08 1.66
C ALA A 243 1.28 0.86 1.42
N TYR A 244 2.14 1.36 2.32
CA TYR A 244 3.58 1.13 2.24
C TYR A 244 3.96 -0.33 2.53
N ASP A 245 3.28 -0.98 3.48
CA ASP A 245 3.53 -2.39 3.79
C ASP A 245 3.35 -3.25 2.53
N PHE A 246 2.22 -3.12 1.86
CA PHE A 246 1.95 -3.86 0.63
C PHE A 246 2.81 -3.43 -0.55
N ALA A 247 3.23 -2.16 -0.64
CA ALA A 247 4.20 -1.73 -1.64
C ALA A 247 5.55 -2.45 -1.44
N TYR A 248 6.03 -2.55 -0.21
CA TYR A 248 7.27 -3.25 0.09
C TYR A 248 7.15 -4.77 -0.05
N LEU A 249 6.04 -5.38 0.36
CA LEU A 249 5.80 -6.80 0.11
C LEU A 249 5.77 -7.11 -1.39
N MET A 250 5.13 -6.25 -2.20
CA MET A 250 5.18 -6.36 -3.67
C MET A 250 6.61 -6.24 -4.19
N LYS A 251 7.38 -5.24 -3.74
CA LYS A 251 8.79 -5.09 -4.12
C LYS A 251 9.60 -6.34 -3.79
N VAL A 252 9.46 -6.89 -2.58
CA VAL A 252 10.12 -8.12 -2.15
C VAL A 252 9.72 -9.29 -3.04
N CYS A 253 8.43 -9.50 -3.30
CA CYS A 253 7.96 -10.65 -4.07
C CYS A 253 8.32 -10.59 -5.57
N THR A 254 8.62 -9.40 -6.09
CA THR A 254 8.80 -9.18 -7.53
C THR A 254 10.24 -8.83 -7.91
N GLY A 255 11.07 -8.42 -6.95
CA GLY A 255 12.40 -7.88 -7.21
C GLY A 255 12.38 -6.56 -7.98
N TRP A 256 11.29 -5.78 -7.91
CA TRP A 256 11.17 -4.55 -8.68
C TRP A 256 12.14 -3.46 -8.22
N ASP A 257 13.03 -3.05 -9.12
CA ASP A 257 13.69 -1.75 -9.07
C ASP A 257 12.77 -0.63 -9.56
N GLN A 258 11.85 -0.97 -10.48
CA GLN A 258 10.83 -0.08 -11.01
C GLN A 258 9.45 -0.71 -10.82
N MET A 259 8.59 -0.01 -10.08
CA MET A 259 7.19 -0.40 -9.88
C MET A 259 6.37 -0.04 -11.12
N PRO A 260 5.18 -0.66 -11.29
CA PRO A 260 4.24 -0.33 -12.36
C PRO A 260 4.02 1.18 -12.53
N PHE A 261 3.75 1.61 -13.76
CA PHE A 261 3.70 3.04 -14.06
C PHE A 261 2.58 3.74 -13.28
N ASP A 262 1.40 3.12 -13.25
CA ASP A 262 0.20 3.68 -12.64
C ASP A 262 -0.41 2.75 -11.56
N TRP A 263 -1.32 3.31 -10.78
CA TRP A 263 -2.05 2.59 -9.73
C TRP A 263 -2.85 1.41 -10.28
N LYS A 264 -3.41 1.53 -11.50
CA LYS A 264 -4.29 0.51 -12.08
C LYS A 264 -3.52 -0.78 -12.36
N GLU A 265 -2.33 -0.67 -12.94
CA GLU A 265 -1.44 -1.80 -13.19
C GLU A 265 -0.91 -2.39 -11.87
N PHE A 266 -0.47 -1.53 -10.94
CA PHE A 266 -0.04 -1.99 -9.62
C PHE A 266 -1.14 -2.76 -8.88
N ASN A 267 -2.36 -2.23 -8.81
CA ASN A 267 -3.47 -2.86 -8.12
C ASN A 267 -3.85 -4.21 -8.75
N LYS A 268 -3.79 -4.33 -10.08
CA LYS A 268 -4.01 -5.62 -10.77
C LYS A 268 -3.01 -6.67 -10.27
N LEU A 269 -1.74 -6.32 -10.14
CA LEU A 269 -0.71 -7.24 -9.67
C LEU A 269 -0.83 -7.49 -8.16
N LEU A 270 -1.12 -6.45 -7.39
CA LEU A 270 -1.38 -6.56 -5.95
C LEU A 270 -2.47 -7.59 -5.65
N GLN A 271 -3.58 -7.58 -6.40
CA GLN A 271 -4.67 -8.55 -6.24
C GLN A 271 -4.30 -9.98 -6.67
N LEU A 272 -3.24 -10.18 -7.45
CA LEU A 272 -2.72 -11.52 -7.77
C LEU A 272 -1.86 -12.06 -6.62
N PHE A 273 -1.00 -11.23 -6.04
CA PHE A 273 -0.11 -11.63 -4.94
C PHE A 273 -0.84 -11.67 -3.60
N PHE A 274 -1.76 -10.74 -3.36
CA PHE A 274 -2.49 -10.57 -2.10
C PHE A 274 -3.99 -10.42 -2.40
N PRO A 275 -4.67 -11.52 -2.76
CA PRO A 275 -6.05 -11.47 -3.29
C PRO A 275 -7.11 -11.01 -2.29
N ARG A 276 -6.79 -11.07 -0.99
CA ARG A 276 -7.70 -10.75 0.10
C ARG A 276 -6.96 -9.94 1.14
N VAL A 277 -7.21 -8.63 1.17
CA VAL A 277 -6.65 -7.69 2.14
C VAL A 277 -7.79 -6.96 2.85
N VAL A 278 -7.69 -6.85 4.18
CA VAL A 278 -8.55 -6.00 4.99
C VAL A 278 -7.66 -5.05 5.78
N ASP A 279 -7.83 -3.75 5.55
CA ASP A 279 -7.12 -2.73 6.32
C ASP A 279 -7.96 -2.31 7.53
N LEU A 280 -7.44 -2.51 8.73
CA LEU A 280 -8.10 -2.14 9.98
C LEU A 280 -8.41 -0.63 10.03
N LYS A 281 -7.57 0.23 9.45
CA LYS A 281 -7.84 1.67 9.39
C LYS A 281 -9.03 1.98 8.48
N THR A 282 -9.16 1.26 7.36
CA THR A 282 -10.35 1.32 6.49
C THR A 282 -11.59 0.83 7.25
N LEU A 283 -11.51 -0.30 7.95
CA LEU A 283 -12.61 -0.83 8.75
C LEU A 283 -13.08 0.17 9.82
N LEU A 284 -12.15 0.77 10.56
CA LEU A 284 -12.47 1.80 11.55
C LEU A 284 -13.16 3.01 10.90
N ALA A 285 -12.66 3.48 9.76
CA ALA A 285 -13.27 4.58 9.02
C ALA A 285 -14.68 4.24 8.52
N HIS A 286 -14.92 3.00 8.10
CA HIS A 286 -16.25 2.51 7.72
C HIS A 286 -17.26 2.59 8.87
N HIS A 287 -16.78 2.43 10.12
CA HIS A 287 -17.56 2.61 11.34
C HIS A 287 -17.57 4.06 11.88
N GLY A 288 -17.12 5.04 11.10
CA GLY A 288 -17.09 6.44 11.50
C GLY A 288 -15.94 6.81 12.44
N ILE A 289 -14.94 5.93 12.61
CA ILE A 289 -13.76 6.14 13.46
C ILE A 289 -12.58 6.57 12.58
N PHE A 290 -12.43 7.88 12.39
CA PHE A 290 -11.48 8.44 11.43
C PHE A 290 -10.09 8.78 12.00
N LYS A 291 -9.90 8.73 13.32
CA LYS A 291 -8.70 9.25 14.00
C LYS A 291 -7.98 8.19 14.85
N GLY A 292 -6.74 8.51 15.21
CA GLY A 292 -5.86 7.70 16.07
C GLY A 292 -5.03 6.68 15.30
N GLY A 293 -3.80 6.45 15.75
CA GLY A 293 -2.98 5.38 15.22
C GLY A 293 -3.16 4.07 15.96
N LEU A 294 -2.35 3.08 15.58
CA LEU A 294 -2.54 1.70 16.02
C LEU A 294 -2.56 1.56 17.54
N GLN A 295 -1.63 2.23 18.23
CA GLN A 295 -1.54 2.18 19.68
C GLN A 295 -2.79 2.78 20.35
N GLU A 296 -3.26 3.94 19.87
CA GLU A 296 -4.44 4.60 20.42
C GLU A 296 -5.70 3.73 20.25
N VAL A 297 -5.86 3.11 19.08
CA VAL A 297 -6.97 2.19 18.82
C VAL A 297 -6.90 0.98 19.75
N ALA A 298 -5.73 0.37 19.89
CA ALA A 298 -5.52 -0.77 20.79
C ALA A 298 -5.84 -0.41 22.25
N ASP A 299 -5.38 0.74 22.74
CA ASP A 299 -5.61 1.22 24.10
C ASP A 299 -7.11 1.47 24.36
N ASN A 300 -7.83 2.00 23.37
CA ASN A 300 -9.28 2.19 23.43
C ASN A 300 -10.02 0.85 23.49
N LEU A 301 -9.58 -0.14 22.72
CA LEU A 301 -10.17 -1.48 22.68
C LEU A 301 -9.70 -2.41 23.80
N LYS A 302 -8.75 -1.95 24.64
CA LYS A 302 -8.13 -2.69 25.75
C LYS A 302 -7.37 -3.92 25.25
N VAL A 303 -6.63 -3.75 24.17
CA VAL A 303 -5.67 -4.73 23.64
C VAL A 303 -4.29 -4.33 24.14
N ARG A 304 -3.58 -5.27 24.77
CA ARG A 304 -2.28 -5.01 25.39
C ARG A 304 -1.19 -5.36 24.39
N ARG A 305 -0.34 -4.39 24.06
CA ARG A 305 0.89 -4.64 23.28
C ARG A 305 1.81 -5.63 23.99
N CYS A 306 2.34 -6.58 23.22
CA CYS A 306 3.42 -7.47 23.63
C CYS A 306 4.61 -7.27 22.70
N GLY A 307 5.76 -6.88 23.24
CA GLY A 307 6.94 -6.46 22.45
C GLY A 307 7.08 -4.94 22.36
N SER A 308 8.15 -4.49 21.70
CA SER A 308 8.48 -3.07 21.55
C SER A 308 7.54 -2.38 20.57
N LYS A 309 7.17 -1.12 20.81
CA LYS A 309 6.48 -0.31 19.80
C LYS A 309 7.47 0.04 18.67
N HIS A 310 7.00 0.15 17.43
CA HIS A 310 7.82 0.42 16.24
C HIS A 310 8.81 -0.71 15.98
N GLN A 311 8.29 -1.93 16.05
CA GLN A 311 8.95 -3.14 15.60
C GLN A 311 7.90 -4.04 14.96
N ALA A 312 8.16 -4.45 13.72
CA ALA A 312 7.17 -5.06 12.84
C ALA A 312 6.46 -6.29 13.46
N GLY A 313 7.17 -7.13 14.21
CA GLY A 313 6.58 -8.28 14.88
C GLY A 313 5.54 -7.88 15.94
N SER A 314 5.90 -6.95 16.81
CA SER A 314 5.00 -6.43 17.86
C SER A 314 3.82 -5.67 17.27
N ASP A 315 4.06 -4.86 16.24
CA ASP A 315 3.03 -4.08 15.56
C ASP A 315 2.08 -4.96 14.73
N SER A 316 2.57 -5.95 13.98
CA SER A 316 1.71 -6.92 13.26
C SER A 316 0.82 -7.72 14.23
N MET A 317 1.34 -8.12 15.39
CA MET A 317 0.56 -8.80 16.42
C MET A 317 -0.51 -7.88 16.99
N LEU A 318 -0.16 -6.63 17.31
CA LEU A 318 -1.11 -5.65 17.81
C LEU A 318 -2.19 -5.34 16.76
N THR A 319 -1.83 -5.25 15.48
CA THR A 319 -2.75 -5.08 14.34
C THR A 319 -3.78 -6.20 14.31
N GLY A 320 -3.34 -7.47 14.32
CA GLY A 320 -4.25 -8.62 14.30
C GLY A 320 -5.15 -8.72 15.53
N GLU A 321 -4.58 -8.61 16.74
CA GLU A 321 -5.35 -8.67 17.98
C GLU A 321 -6.37 -7.52 18.09
N THR A 322 -5.99 -6.33 17.64
CA THR A 322 -6.88 -5.15 17.63
C THR A 322 -8.00 -5.31 16.61
N PHE A 323 -7.70 -5.88 15.43
CA PHE A 323 -8.70 -6.20 14.43
C PHE A 323 -9.77 -7.15 14.96
N PHE A 324 -9.36 -8.30 15.53
CA PHE A 324 -10.33 -9.26 16.07
C PHE A 324 -11.08 -8.72 17.28
N ARG A 325 -10.42 -7.94 18.14
CA ARG A 325 -11.11 -7.25 19.25
C ARG A 325 -12.12 -6.22 18.75
N PHE A 326 -11.83 -5.53 17.64
CA PHE A 326 -12.75 -4.58 17.05
C PHE A 326 -14.00 -5.30 16.53
N LEU A 327 -13.80 -6.38 15.77
CA LEU A 327 -14.90 -7.23 15.30
C LEU A 327 -15.76 -7.68 16.48
N GLU A 328 -15.18 -8.36 17.47
CA GLU A 328 -15.91 -8.84 18.66
C GLU A 328 -16.84 -7.79 19.30
N LYS A 329 -16.42 -6.52 19.34
CA LYS A 329 -17.16 -5.43 19.99
C LYS A 329 -18.12 -4.67 19.08
N HIS A 330 -17.83 -4.55 17.78
CA HIS A 330 -18.50 -3.58 16.90
C HIS A 330 -19.02 -4.16 15.57
N SER A 331 -18.60 -5.36 15.17
CA SER A 331 -19.03 -5.97 13.92
C SER A 331 -19.29 -7.48 14.05
N ARG A 332 -20.22 -8.02 13.27
CA ARG A 332 -20.38 -9.48 13.14
C ARG A 332 -19.53 -10.08 12.02
N GLY A 333 -18.72 -9.26 11.35
CA GLY A 333 -17.90 -9.63 10.19
C GLY A 333 -18.61 -9.43 8.83
N ASP A 334 -19.90 -9.11 8.84
CA ASP A 334 -20.73 -9.01 7.62
C ASP A 334 -20.28 -7.86 6.70
N ASP A 335 -19.71 -6.81 7.28
CA ASP A 335 -19.20 -5.62 6.58
C ASP A 335 -17.79 -5.78 6.00
N MET A 336 -17.07 -6.86 6.36
CA MET A 336 -15.74 -7.13 5.80
C MET A 336 -15.77 -7.30 4.28
N ALA A 337 -16.89 -7.79 3.74
CA ALA A 337 -17.08 -7.94 2.30
C ALA A 337 -17.05 -6.59 1.56
N GLU A 338 -17.55 -5.53 2.19
CA GLU A 338 -17.67 -4.19 1.60
C GLU A 338 -16.32 -3.45 1.55
N ILE A 339 -15.40 -3.82 2.45
CA ILE A 339 -14.08 -3.20 2.56
C ILE A 339 -12.94 -4.09 2.04
N LEU A 340 -13.25 -5.27 1.52
CA LEU A 340 -12.25 -6.20 1.01
C LEU A 340 -11.45 -5.52 -0.11
N ASN A 341 -10.13 -5.55 0.01
CA ASN A 341 -9.17 -4.92 -0.91
C ASN A 341 -9.26 -3.39 -1.00
N LEU A 342 -9.90 -2.73 -0.02
CA LEU A 342 -9.84 -1.28 0.17
C LEU A 342 -8.71 -0.94 1.17
N ILE A 343 -7.55 -0.53 0.64
CA ILE A 343 -6.36 -0.28 1.42
C ILE A 343 -6.23 1.22 1.69
N TYR A 344 -6.16 1.57 2.97
CA TYR A 344 -6.02 2.96 3.40
C TYR A 344 -4.69 3.53 2.89
N GLY A 345 -4.76 4.67 2.20
CA GLY A 345 -3.59 5.32 1.60
C GLY A 345 -3.31 4.92 0.15
N PHE A 346 -4.02 3.92 -0.36
CA PHE A 346 -4.10 3.62 -1.79
C PHE A 346 -5.47 4.01 -2.35
N ASN A 347 -6.36 3.04 -2.54
CA ASN A 347 -7.70 3.19 -3.10
C ASN A 347 -8.78 3.53 -2.06
N PHE A 348 -8.38 3.79 -0.81
CA PHE A 348 -9.29 4.25 0.22
C PHE A 348 -8.72 5.45 0.98
N ALA A 349 -9.54 6.51 1.06
CA ALA A 349 -9.33 7.66 1.92
C ALA A 349 -10.70 8.13 2.44
N PRO A 350 -10.91 8.26 3.76
CA PRO A 350 -12.20 8.67 4.29
C PRO A 350 -12.54 10.11 3.89
N ILE A 351 -13.79 10.34 3.48
CA ILE A 351 -14.34 11.69 3.31
C ILE A 351 -14.59 12.25 4.71
N ILE A 352 -13.70 13.13 5.17
CA ILE A 352 -13.87 13.82 6.46
C ILE A 352 -14.96 14.89 6.29
N PRO A 353 -16.07 14.84 7.05
CA PRO A 353 -17.08 15.89 7.01
C PRO A 353 -16.47 17.24 7.35
N GLY A 354 -16.51 18.18 6.40
CA GLY A 354 -15.92 19.52 6.54
C GLY A 354 -14.73 19.81 5.61
N ASN A 355 -14.21 18.81 4.89
CA ASN A 355 -13.18 19.01 3.86
C ASN A 355 -13.79 18.69 2.48
N HIS A 356 -14.45 19.68 1.85
CA HIS A 356 -15.00 19.52 0.51
C HIS A 356 -13.86 19.56 -0.53
N ASN A 357 -13.34 18.40 -0.91
CA ASN A 357 -12.86 18.20 -2.27
C ASN A 357 -13.99 17.50 -3.05
N PRO A 358 -14.67 18.18 -3.98
CA PRO A 358 -15.65 17.53 -4.83
C PRO A 358 -14.92 16.65 -5.84
N LEU A 359 -15.53 15.51 -6.19
CA LEU A 359 -15.05 14.42 -7.08
C LEU A 359 -14.53 13.18 -6.36
N LEU A 360 -15.40 12.54 -5.56
CA LEU A 360 -15.21 11.17 -5.08
C LEU A 360 -16.51 10.40 -5.31
N ASN A 361 -16.72 10.02 -6.57
CA ASN A 361 -17.51 8.83 -6.94
C ASN A 361 -17.30 8.54 -8.43
N GLY A 362 -16.26 7.78 -8.75
CA GLY A 362 -16.14 7.08 -10.02
C GLY A 362 -16.88 5.75 -9.92
N SER A 363 -18.20 5.76 -10.10
CA SER A 363 -18.92 4.52 -10.39
C SER A 363 -18.49 4.05 -11.77
N PHE A 364 -17.72 2.97 -11.84
CA PHE A 364 -17.49 2.25 -13.10
C PHE A 364 -18.81 1.61 -13.53
N HIS A 365 -19.60 2.32 -14.34
CA HIS A 365 -20.63 1.67 -15.14
C HIS A 365 -19.98 1.13 -16.42
N GLU A 366 -19.82 -0.19 -16.46
CA GLU A 366 -19.62 -0.95 -17.68
C GLU A 366 -20.84 -0.74 -18.59
N HIS A 367 -20.68 0.01 -19.67
CA HIS A 367 -21.67 0.02 -20.75
C HIS A 367 -21.47 -1.22 -21.62
N SER A 368 -22.21 -2.29 -21.29
CA SER A 368 -22.45 -3.40 -22.21
C SER A 368 -23.29 -2.90 -23.40
N HIS A 369 -22.70 -2.84 -24.59
CA HIS A 369 -23.46 -2.69 -25.84
C HIS A 369 -24.22 -4.00 -26.14
N HIS A 370 -25.42 -4.13 -25.59
CA HIS A 370 -26.43 -5.04 -26.15
C HIS A 370 -27.32 -4.25 -27.11
N ARG A 371 -27.14 -4.53 -28.41
CA ARG A 371 -28.14 -4.24 -29.45
C ARG A 371 -29.32 -5.16 -29.19
N THR A 372 -30.43 -4.60 -28.72
CA THR A 372 -31.75 -5.22 -28.82
C THR A 372 -32.49 -4.57 -29.97
N GLU A 373 -32.75 -5.39 -30.99
CA GLU A 373 -33.73 -5.15 -32.04
C GLU A 373 -35.11 -4.95 -31.42
N THR A 374 -35.80 -3.88 -31.79
CA THR A 374 -37.24 -3.75 -31.58
C THR A 374 -37.89 -3.53 -32.94
N ALA A 375 -38.79 -4.45 -33.25
CA ALA A 375 -39.65 -4.47 -34.42
C ALA A 375 -40.61 -3.28 -34.42
N GLU A 376 -40.83 -2.70 -35.61
CA GLU A 376 -42.03 -1.93 -35.92
C GLU A 376 -42.69 -2.56 -37.16
N GLU A 377 -43.96 -2.91 -36.99
CA GLU A 377 -44.85 -3.42 -38.03
C GLU A 377 -45.53 -2.28 -38.80
N ASN A 378 -45.54 -2.44 -40.13
CA ASN A 378 -46.59 -2.11 -41.09
C ASN A 378 -47.12 -0.68 -41.22
N PHE A 379 -46.80 -0.04 -42.36
CA PHE A 379 -47.80 0.64 -43.21
C PHE A 379 -47.28 0.82 -44.66
N ASP A 380 -48.04 0.34 -45.64
CA ASP A 380 -47.92 0.53 -47.11
C ASP A 380 -49.31 1.08 -47.56
N PRO A 381 -49.50 1.93 -48.62
CA PRO A 381 -49.19 1.57 -50.02
C PRO A 381 -48.78 2.71 -51.00
N ASP A 382 -48.18 2.28 -52.12
CA ASP A 382 -48.29 2.78 -53.52
C ASP A 382 -47.99 4.26 -53.89
N ASP A 383 -46.99 4.49 -54.77
CA ASP A 383 -47.22 5.00 -56.15
C ASP A 383 -45.95 5.00 -57.06
N LYS A 384 -46.01 4.14 -58.10
CA LYS A 384 -45.71 4.31 -59.54
C LYS A 384 -44.55 5.18 -60.11
N LYS A 385 -43.85 4.51 -61.07
CA LYS A 385 -43.37 4.94 -62.43
C LYS A 385 -42.08 5.81 -62.51
N THR A 386 -41.16 5.73 -63.47
CA THR A 386 -40.92 4.97 -64.73
C THR A 386 -39.57 5.41 -65.37
N HIS A 387 -38.92 4.51 -66.16
CA HIS A 387 -38.07 4.75 -67.37
C HIS A 387 -36.73 5.52 -67.24
N SER A 388 -35.65 5.31 -68.03
CA SER A 388 -35.19 4.36 -69.06
C SER A 388 -33.74 4.72 -69.43
N ALA A 389 -33.00 3.75 -70.00
CA ALA A 389 -31.89 3.79 -71.00
C ALA A 389 -30.97 5.04 -71.12
N GLY A 390 -29.65 4.95 -71.33
CA GLY A 390 -28.78 3.90 -71.87
C GLY A 390 -27.60 4.54 -72.63
N GLU A 391 -26.52 3.77 -72.81
CA GLU A 391 -25.45 3.92 -73.84
C GLU A 391 -24.53 5.17 -73.79
N SER A 392 -23.24 5.18 -74.15
CA SER A 392 -22.26 4.21 -74.68
C SER A 392 -20.86 4.87 -74.79
N GLY A 393 -19.80 4.08 -75.05
CA GLY A 393 -18.54 4.49 -75.70
C GLY A 393 -17.40 4.95 -74.77
N ARG A 394 -16.47 4.11 -74.32
CA ARG A 394 -15.27 3.52 -75.00
C ARG A 394 -14.39 4.54 -75.76
N SER A 395 -13.20 4.86 -75.23
CA SER A 395 -11.87 4.36 -75.68
C SER A 395 -10.70 5.29 -75.25
N SER A 396 -9.70 4.71 -74.58
CA SER A 396 -8.31 5.20 -74.38
C SER A 396 -7.53 5.24 -75.74
N PRO A 397 -6.24 5.66 -75.90
CA PRO A 397 -5.13 5.66 -74.90
C PRO A 397 -4.02 6.74 -75.04
N GLU A 398 -3.00 6.63 -74.14
CA GLU A 398 -1.57 7.06 -74.27
C GLU A 398 -1.25 8.57 -74.48
N SER A 399 -0.16 9.20 -74.01
CA SER A 399 1.05 8.85 -73.24
C SER A 399 1.79 10.17 -72.89
N SER A 400 2.79 10.07 -72.00
CA SER A 400 4.06 10.84 -72.00
C SER A 400 4.17 12.28 -71.43
N LEU A 401 4.93 12.35 -70.33
CA LEU A 401 6.14 13.15 -70.06
C LEU A 401 6.11 14.67 -69.82
N ASP A 402 6.88 15.00 -68.76
CA ASP A 402 7.73 16.17 -68.50
C ASP A 402 7.16 17.52 -68.07
N GLY A 403 7.83 18.10 -67.05
CA GLY A 403 8.02 19.54 -66.97
C GLY A 403 7.89 20.22 -65.60
N HIS A 404 8.94 20.16 -64.80
CA HIS A 404 9.54 21.26 -64.02
C HIS A 404 8.84 22.65 -64.03
N LYS A 405 8.55 23.23 -62.85
CA LYS A 405 9.26 24.36 -62.18
C LYS A 405 8.40 25.14 -61.19
N SER A 406 9.02 25.44 -60.04
CA SER A 406 8.98 26.71 -59.29
C SER A 406 7.64 27.26 -58.81
N SER A 407 7.43 27.24 -57.49
CA SER A 407 7.72 28.38 -56.59
C SER A 407 7.65 27.94 -55.14
#